data_AF-A0A8E2JQ11-F1
#
_entry.id   AF-A0A8E2JQ11-F1
#
_cell.length_a   1.000
_cell.length_b   1.000
_cell.length_c   1.000
_cell.angle_alpha   90.00
_cell.angle_beta   90.00
_cell.angle_gamma   90.00
#
_symmetry.space_group_name_H-M   'P 1'
#
loop_
_entity.id
_entity.type
_entity.pdbx_description
1 polymer ?
#
loop_
_entity_poly.entity_id
_entity_poly.type
_entity_poly.pdbx_seq_one_letter_code
_entity_poly.pdbx_strand_id
1 'polypeptide(L)'
;MGGKWGEMLREVDNKYGHVVRAGPNYLFVSDLDLIKKTNAIRSSHTRGQFYDAIRLRPTEDNNISVRSETAHARLRTQLAPGVSTARM
;
A
#
# COMPACT_ATOMS: atom_id res chain seq x y z
N MET A 1 -5.40 -1.24 18.15
CA MET A 1 -5.02 -2.40 17.32
C MET A 1 -3.82 -3.08 17.99
N GLY A 2 -4.05 -4.06 18.85
CA GLY A 2 -2.99 -4.64 19.69
C GLY A 2 -2.29 -5.80 18.98
N GLY A 3 -1.12 -5.55 18.37
CA GLY A 3 -0.04 -6.51 18.04
C GLY A 3 -0.32 -7.76 17.18
N LYS A 4 -1.56 -8.26 17.13
CA LYS A 4 -1.95 -9.58 16.60
C LYS A 4 -2.37 -9.58 15.14
N TRP A 5 -2.25 -8.44 14.46
CA TRP A 5 -2.68 -8.30 13.07
C TRP A 5 -1.95 -9.29 12.16
N GLY A 6 -0.62 -9.44 12.34
CA GLY A 6 0.16 -10.40 11.55
C GLY A 6 -0.25 -11.86 11.77
N GLU A 7 -0.56 -12.24 13.01
CA GLU A 7 -1.04 -13.59 13.36
C GLU A 7 -2.39 -13.88 12.68
N MET A 8 -3.33 -12.95 12.79
CA MET A 8 -4.64 -13.06 12.13
C MET A 8 -4.52 -13.23 10.61
N LEU A 9 -3.67 -12.43 9.96
CA LEU A 9 -3.46 -12.56 8.51
C LEU A 9 -2.86 -13.92 8.14
N ARG A 10 -1.96 -14.46 8.98
CA ARG A 10 -1.37 -15.79 8.78
C ARG A 10 -2.40 -16.91 8.93
N GLU A 11 -3.30 -16.80 9.90
CA GLU A 11 -4.39 -17.76 10.07
C GLU A 11 -5.34 -17.77 8.86
N VAL A 12 -5.66 -16.59 8.32
CA VAL A 12 -6.48 -16.45 7.10
C VAL A 12 -5.79 -17.09 5.90
N ASP A 13 -4.50 -16.82 5.71
CA ASP A 13 -3.68 -17.41 4.65
C ASP A 13 -3.68 -18.94 4.72
N ASN A 14 -3.38 -19.52 5.89
CA ASN A 14 -3.35 -20.96 6.10
C ASN A 14 -4.71 -21.63 5.84
N LYS A 15 -5.81 -20.93 6.15
CA LYS A 15 -7.16 -21.50 6.07
C LYS A 15 -7.78 -21.40 4.68
N TYR A 16 -7.53 -20.30 3.97
CA TYR A 16 -8.23 -19.97 2.72
C TYR A 16 -7.31 -19.86 1.50
N GLY A 17 -5.99 -19.88 1.69
CA GLY A 17 -4.98 -19.74 0.65
C GLY A 17 -4.45 -18.31 0.49
N HIS A 18 -3.54 -18.12 -0.47
CA HIS A 18 -2.72 -16.91 -0.60
C HIS A 18 -3.41 -15.68 -1.23
N VAL A 19 -4.64 -15.87 -1.73
CA VAL A 19 -5.47 -14.80 -2.29
C VAL A 19 -6.89 -14.99 -1.78
N VAL A 20 -7.33 -14.09 -0.89
CA VAL A 20 -8.62 -14.19 -0.21
C VAL A 20 -9.44 -12.94 -0.48
N ARG A 21 -10.71 -13.10 -0.84
CA ARG A 21 -11.65 -11.98 -0.96
C ARG A 21 -12.05 -11.50 0.43
N ALA A 22 -11.60 -10.32 0.83
CA ALA A 22 -11.91 -9.70 2.12
C ALA A 22 -13.17 -8.80 2.07
N GLY A 23 -13.58 -8.38 0.87
CA GLY A 23 -14.80 -7.61 0.66
C GLY A 23 -15.17 -7.53 -0.83
N PRO A 24 -16.24 -6.80 -1.19
CA PRO A 24 -16.69 -6.70 -2.58
C PRO A 24 -15.57 -6.26 -3.53
N ASN A 25 -14.75 -5.31 -3.10
CA ASN A 25 -13.69 -4.68 -3.89
C ASN A 25 -12.29 -4.88 -3.29
N TYR A 26 -12.13 -5.78 -2.31
CA TYR A 26 -10.88 -5.93 -1.56
C TYR A 26 -10.39 -7.38 -1.57
N LEU A 27 -9.12 -7.55 -1.91
CA LEU A 27 -8.40 -8.80 -1.83
C LEU A 27 -7.31 -8.68 -0.77
N PHE A 28 -7.24 -9.68 0.10
CA PHE A 28 -6.05 -9.97 0.87
C PHE A 28 -5.13 -10.83 0.00
N VAL A 29 -3.88 -10.42 -0.14
CA VAL A 29 -2.87 -11.09 -0.97
C VAL A 29 -1.60 -11.27 -0.15
N SER A 30 -1.16 -12.52 -0.03
CA SER A 30 0.12 -12.94 0.55
C SER A 30 1.04 -13.61 -0.47
N ASP A 31 0.53 -13.92 -1.67
CA ASP A 31 1.29 -14.46 -2.79
C ASP A 31 2.38 -13.47 -3.25
N LEU A 32 3.64 -13.88 -3.17
CA LEU A 32 4.78 -13.02 -3.45
C LEU A 32 4.86 -12.58 -4.92
N ASP A 33 4.46 -13.43 -5.87
CA ASP A 33 4.54 -13.12 -7.28
C ASP A 33 3.45 -12.13 -7.68
N LEU A 34 2.24 -12.28 -7.11
CA LEU A 34 1.16 -11.32 -7.29
C LEU A 34 1.50 -9.98 -6.64
N ILE A 35 2.06 -9.98 -5.42
CA ILE A 35 2.52 -8.76 -4.75
C ILE A 35 3.55 -8.03 -5.64
N LYS A 36 4.56 -8.73 -6.15
CA LYS A 36 5.58 -8.14 -7.04
C LYS A 36 4.95 -7.58 -8.31
N LYS A 37 4.03 -8.33 -8.95
CA LYS A 37 3.35 -7.92 -10.18
C LYS A 37 2.49 -6.67 -9.95
N THR A 38 1.74 -6.62 -8.86
CA THR A 38 0.87 -5.48 -8.54
C THR A 38 1.69 -4.23 -8.19
N ASN A 39 2.82 -4.38 -7.49
CA ASN A 39 3.69 -3.26 -7.08
C ASN A 39 4.78 -2.91 -8.10
N ALA A 40 4.84 -3.60 -9.24
CA ALA A 40 5.86 -3.37 -10.26
C ALA A 40 5.79 -1.94 -10.82
N ILE A 41 6.95 -1.42 -11.20
CA ILE A 41 7.04 -0.16 -11.95
C ILE A 41 6.21 -0.31 -13.24
N ARG A 42 5.32 0.66 -13.50
CA ARG A 42 4.37 0.65 -14.64
C ARG A 42 3.34 -0.49 -14.62
N SER A 43 3.04 -1.06 -13.46
CA SER A 43 1.86 -1.91 -13.31
C SER A 43 0.59 -1.16 -13.73
N SER A 44 -0.37 -1.87 -14.30
CA SER A 44 -1.71 -1.34 -14.57
C SER A 44 -2.55 -1.18 -13.30
N HIS A 45 -2.09 -1.72 -12.17
CA HIS A 45 -2.74 -1.58 -10.88
C HIS A 45 -2.38 -0.24 -10.24
N THR A 46 -3.39 0.47 -9.75
CA THR A 46 -3.23 1.76 -9.06
C THR A 46 -3.69 1.66 -7.62
N ARG A 47 -3.32 2.65 -6.81
CA ARG A 47 -3.72 2.72 -5.40
C ARG A 47 -5.24 2.87 -5.26
N GLY A 48 -5.85 1.95 -4.50
CA GLY A 48 -7.29 1.93 -4.22
C GLY A 48 -7.72 2.89 -3.09
N GLN A 49 -9.03 2.95 -2.82
CA GLN A 49 -9.65 3.86 -1.85
C GLN A 49 -9.14 3.71 -0.40
N PHE A 50 -8.62 2.54 -0.04
CA PHE A 50 -8.03 2.32 1.29
C PHE A 50 -6.95 3.36 1.66
N TYR A 51 -6.23 3.88 0.67
CA TYR A 51 -5.22 4.91 0.88
C TYR A 51 -5.78 6.25 1.39
N ASP A 52 -7.08 6.51 1.26
CA ASP A 52 -7.71 7.70 1.85
C ASP A 52 -7.71 7.63 3.39
N ALA A 53 -7.65 6.42 3.99
CA ALA A 53 -7.65 6.23 5.44
C ALA A 53 -6.35 6.67 6.14
N ILE A 54 -5.27 6.87 5.38
CA ILE A 54 -3.96 7.29 5.89
C ILE A 54 -3.67 8.78 5.63
N ARG A 55 -4.71 9.57 5.34
CA ARG A 55 -4.62 11.03 5.33
C ARG A 55 -4.33 11.57 6.72
N LEU A 56 -3.47 12.59 6.78
CA LEU A 56 -3.18 13.31 8.02
C LEU A 56 -4.17 14.47 8.24
N ARG A 57 -4.73 15.01 7.15
CA ARG A 57 -5.79 16.02 7.15
C ARG A 57 -6.96 15.50 6.32
N PRO A 58 -8.22 15.67 6.76
CA PRO A 58 -9.38 15.03 6.11
C PRO A 58 -9.52 15.32 4.61
N THR A 59 -9.12 16.51 4.18
CA THR A 59 -9.33 17.03 2.81
C THR A 59 -8.05 17.05 1.97
N GLU A 60 -6.91 16.61 2.52
CA GLU A 60 -5.63 16.76 1.85
C GLU A 60 -4.85 15.45 1.84
N ASP A 61 -4.33 15.12 0.67
CA ASP A 61 -3.45 13.98 0.50
C ASP A 61 -2.01 14.31 0.93
N ASN A 62 -1.34 13.29 1.48
CA ASN A 62 0.10 13.27 1.66
C ASN A 62 0.74 12.32 0.64
N ASN A 63 2.08 12.24 0.63
CA ASN A 63 2.81 11.36 -0.29
C ASN A 63 2.43 9.88 -0.19
N ILE A 64 1.90 9.43 0.95
CA ILE A 64 1.47 8.05 1.14
C ILE A 64 0.01 7.89 0.66
N SER A 65 -0.90 8.80 1.02
CA SER A 65 -2.33 8.69 0.68
C SER A 65 -2.68 9.03 -0.77
N VAL A 66 -1.86 9.84 -1.46
CA VAL A 66 -2.12 10.24 -2.85
C VAL A 66 -2.24 9.02 -3.76
N ARG A 67 -3.31 8.99 -4.58
CA ARG A 67 -3.63 7.87 -5.49
C ARG A 67 -3.24 8.12 -6.94
N SER A 68 -3.01 9.38 -7.32
CA SER A 68 -2.50 9.73 -8.65
C SER A 68 -1.00 9.47 -8.73
N GLU A 69 -0.57 8.63 -9.68
CA GLU A 69 0.83 8.28 -9.89
C GLU A 69 1.70 9.50 -10.24
N THR A 70 1.18 10.43 -11.03
CA THR A 70 1.91 11.66 -11.40
C THR A 70 2.10 12.58 -10.20
N ALA A 71 1.06 12.73 -9.36
CA ALA A 71 1.15 13.50 -8.13
C ALA A 71 2.06 12.83 -7.09
N HIS A 72 2.01 11.49 -6.99
CA HIS A 72 2.89 10.71 -6.13
C HIS A 72 4.37 10.88 -6.52
N ALA A 73 4.69 10.78 -7.82
CA ALA A 73 6.05 10.99 -8.31
C ALA A 73 6.57 12.40 -8.01
N ARG A 74 5.71 13.42 -8.17
CA ARG A 74 6.03 14.81 -7.83
C ARG A 74 6.30 14.98 -6.33
N LEU A 75 5.39 14.53 -5.47
CA LEU A 75 5.54 14.64 -4.01
C LEU A 75 6.76 13.87 -3.50
N ARG A 76 7.00 12.66 -4.02
CA ARG A 76 8.19 11.87 -3.69
C ARG A 76 9.48 12.59 -4.07
N THR A 77 9.52 13.25 -5.23
CA THR A 77 10.69 14.04 -5.66
C THR A 77 10.92 15.23 -4.72
N GLN A 78 9.86 15.92 -4.31
CA GLN A 78 9.95 17.03 -3.37
C GLN A 78 10.42 16.59 -1.98
N LEU A 79 10.03 15.40 -1.52
CA LEU A 79 10.42 14.84 -0.22
C LEU A 79 11.78 14.15 -0.24
N ALA A 80 12.30 13.77 -1.41
CA ALA A 80 13.54 13.01 -1.54
C ALA A 80 14.73 13.63 -0.76
N PRO A 81 14.95 14.96 -0.74
CA PRO A 81 16.03 15.56 0.04
C PRO A 81 15.92 15.32 1.56
N GLY A 82 14.70 15.22 2.10
CA GLY A 82 14.46 15.05 3.53
C GLY A 82 14.37 13.59 4.00
N VAL A 83 14.22 12.63 3.08
CA VAL A 83 14.18 11.18 3.35
C VAL A 83 15.46 10.48 2.91
N SER A 84 16.32 11.18 2.16
CA SER A 84 17.68 10.76 1.84
C SER A 84 18.50 10.70 3.12
N THR A 85 18.71 9.50 3.67
CA THR A 85 19.93 9.23 4.45
C THR A 85 21.11 9.43 3.53
N ALA A 86 21.63 10.65 3.48
CA ALA A 86 23.00 10.87 3.09
C ALA A 86 23.85 10.05 4.07
N ARG A 87 24.53 9.02 3.57
CA ARG A 87 25.83 8.67 4.15
C ARG A 87 26.69 9.90 3.97
N MET A 88 26.97 10.59 5.08
CA MET A 88 28.23 11.32 5.23
C MET A 88 29.37 10.31 5.32
#